data_AF-A0A1I7RNY7-F1
#
_entry.id   AF-A0A1I7RNY7-F1
#
_cell.length_a   1.000
_cell.length_b   1.000
_cell.length_c   1.000
_cell.angle_alpha   90.00
_cell.angle_beta   90.00
_cell.angle_gamma   90.00
#
_symmetry.space_group_name_H-M   'P 1'
#
loop_
_entity.id
_entity.type
_entity.pdbx_description
1 polymer ?
#
loop_
_entity_poly.entity_id
_entity_poly.type
_entity_poly.pdbx_seq_one_letter_code
_entity_poly.pdbx_strand_id
1 'polypeptide(L)'
;MDYFRGWIAITMIQQIGILARIAVDSESLQSAFFKSATSRRAARPYVTLFMAFTVQQLIVKMALQVEIKSRTLNFIHAAFSLIVVVFFILETFLYEYYEITNSTIIQLVFNLISVIFTAVMWPKLRQDQPHTEEHRPRKLIAKHFMETQVKGLSSDAENIRLELKKQK
;
A
#
# COMPACT_ATOMS: atom_id res chain seq x y z
N MET A 1 8.79 -5.68 -9.54
CA MET A 1 7.85 -4.97 -8.63
C MET A 1 7.24 -3.74 -9.29
N ASP A 2 7.93 -3.13 -10.24
CA ASP A 2 7.49 -1.88 -10.89
C ASP A 2 6.19 -2.03 -11.69
N TYR A 3 5.96 -3.17 -12.33
CA TYR A 3 4.67 -3.47 -12.98
C TYR A 3 3.50 -3.52 -12.01
N PHE A 4 3.70 -4.05 -10.80
CA PHE A 4 2.68 -4.09 -9.76
C PHE A 4 2.41 -2.69 -9.21
N ARG A 5 3.46 -1.90 -9.02
CA ARG A 5 3.33 -0.48 -8.66
C ARG A 5 2.58 0.33 -9.71
N GLY A 6 2.89 0.11 -10.99
CA GLY A 6 2.18 0.73 -12.12
C GLY A 6 0.71 0.33 -12.18
N TRP A 7 0.40 -0.96 -11.99
CA TRP A 7 -0.98 -1.45 -11.92
C TRP A 7 -1.78 -0.75 -10.81
N ILE A 8 -1.22 -0.71 -9.59
CA ILE A 8 -1.86 -0.02 -8.46
C ILE A 8 -2.09 1.45 -8.80
N ALA A 9 -1.13 2.15 -9.40
CA ALA A 9 -1.28 3.56 -9.78
C ALA A 9 -2.40 3.79 -10.80
N ILE A 10 -2.49 2.95 -11.84
CA ILE A 10 -3.59 3.02 -12.83
C ILE A 10 -4.93 2.85 -12.14
N THR A 11 -5.05 1.85 -11.27
CA THR A 11 -6.31 1.59 -10.56
C THR A 11 -6.66 2.70 -9.55
N MET A 12 -5.68 3.48 -9.08
CA MET A 12 -5.93 4.66 -8.24
C MET A 12 -6.51 5.80 -9.06
N ILE A 13 -5.95 6.09 -10.24
CA ILE A 13 -6.45 7.12 -11.15
C ILE A 13 -7.91 6.84 -11.53
N GLN A 14 -8.21 5.56 -11.83
CA GLN A 14 -9.56 5.12 -12.14
C GLN A 14 -10.54 5.37 -10.98
N GLN A 15 -10.14 5.09 -9.72
CA GLN A 15 -10.96 5.38 -8.55
C GLN A 15 -11.14 6.88 -8.28
N ILE A 16 -10.09 7.68 -8.49
CA ILE A 16 -10.16 9.15 -8.39
C ILE A 16 -11.18 9.69 -9.40
N GLY A 17 -11.18 9.16 -10.64
CA GLY A 17 -12.17 9.53 -11.65
C GLY A 17 -13.61 9.22 -11.23
N ILE A 18 -13.84 8.06 -10.60
CA ILE A 18 -15.16 7.71 -10.04
C ILE A 18 -15.55 8.68 -8.93
N LEU A 19 -14.65 8.95 -7.97
CA LEU A 19 -14.92 9.87 -6.87
C LEU A 19 -15.22 11.29 -7.36
N ALA A 20 -14.46 11.77 -8.35
CA ALA A 20 -14.71 13.06 -8.98
C ALA A 20 -16.09 13.11 -9.66
N ARG A 21 -16.48 12.04 -10.36
CA ARG A 21 -17.81 11.95 -10.99
C ARG A 21 -18.93 11.96 -9.94
N ILE A 22 -18.77 11.23 -8.83
CA ILE A 22 -19.73 11.24 -7.73
C ILE A 22 -19.82 12.64 -7.10
N ALA A 23 -18.70 13.31 -6.91
CA ALA A 23 -18.66 14.64 -6.29
C ALA A 23 -19.32 15.72 -7.17
N VAL A 24 -19.14 15.65 -8.48
CA VAL A 24 -19.68 16.64 -9.43
C VAL A 24 -21.15 16.39 -9.74
N ASP A 25 -21.57 15.13 -9.89
CA ASP A 25 -22.91 14.79 -10.37
C ASP A 25 -23.48 13.55 -9.68
N SER A 26 -23.68 13.68 -8.36
CA SER A 26 -24.21 12.59 -7.53
C SER A 26 -25.66 12.21 -7.87
N GLU A 27 -26.44 13.13 -8.43
CA GLU A 27 -27.86 12.91 -8.75
C GLU A 27 -28.03 12.10 -10.04
N SER A 28 -27.26 12.38 -11.10
CA SER A 28 -27.28 11.54 -12.31
C SER A 28 -26.69 10.16 -12.06
N LEU A 29 -25.76 10.06 -11.11
CA LEU A 29 -25.21 8.77 -10.69
C LEU A 29 -26.29 7.97 -9.94
N GLN A 30 -27.03 8.58 -9.01
CA GLN A 30 -28.14 7.89 -8.36
C GLN A 30 -29.21 7.43 -9.36
N SER A 31 -29.56 8.22 -10.37
CA SER A 31 -30.53 7.79 -11.38
C SER A 31 -29.99 6.69 -12.31
N ALA A 32 -28.68 6.69 -12.60
CA ALA A 32 -28.05 5.67 -13.43
C ALA A 32 -27.84 4.32 -12.72
N PHE A 33 -27.76 4.30 -11.38
CA PHE A 33 -27.54 3.08 -10.62
C PHE A 33 -28.84 2.37 -10.21
N PHE A 34 -29.96 3.09 -10.04
CA PHE A 34 -31.19 2.55 -9.47
C PHE A 34 -32.37 2.53 -10.46
N LYS A 35 -32.92 1.34 -10.72
CA LYS A 35 -34.00 1.11 -11.70
C LYS A 35 -35.38 1.70 -11.35
N SER A 36 -35.65 2.18 -10.11
CA SER A 36 -37.00 2.69 -9.75
C SER A 36 -37.03 3.84 -8.73
N ALA A 37 -38.18 4.53 -8.67
CA ALA A 37 -38.45 5.58 -7.67
C ALA A 37 -38.56 5.02 -6.24
N THR A 38 -38.98 3.76 -6.07
CA THR A 38 -39.11 3.07 -4.78
C THR A 38 -37.75 2.76 -4.15
N SER A 39 -36.71 2.58 -4.99
CA SER A 39 -35.31 2.41 -4.55
C SER A 39 -34.58 3.72 -4.19
N ARG A 40 -35.16 4.91 -4.43
CA ARG A 40 -34.48 6.20 -4.16
C ARG A 40 -34.19 6.45 -2.68
N ARG A 41 -34.98 5.91 -1.75
CA ARG A 41 -34.68 6.00 -0.30
C ARG A 41 -33.44 5.19 0.08
N ALA A 42 -33.21 4.05 -0.57
CA ALA A 42 -32.01 3.24 -0.37
C ALA A 42 -30.81 3.73 -1.20
N ALA A 43 -31.06 4.56 -2.23
CA ALA A 43 -30.01 5.05 -3.13
C ALA A 43 -28.96 5.90 -2.42
N ARG A 44 -29.39 6.82 -1.56
CA ARG A 44 -28.49 7.72 -0.84
C ARG A 44 -27.53 6.99 0.11
N PRO A 45 -27.98 6.14 1.05
CA PRO A 45 -27.07 5.39 1.92
C PRO A 45 -26.16 4.46 1.12
N TYR A 46 -26.62 3.90 0.01
CA TYR A 46 -25.78 3.06 -0.84
C TYR A 46 -24.69 3.85 -1.56
N VAL A 47 -25.00 5.00 -2.18
CA VAL A 47 -23.99 5.84 -2.83
C VAL A 47 -22.95 6.31 -1.80
N THR A 48 -23.38 6.62 -0.57
CA THR A 48 -22.48 6.90 0.54
C THR A 48 -21.58 5.70 0.86
N LEU A 49 -22.14 4.49 0.94
CA LEU A 49 -21.39 3.27 1.21
C LEU A 49 -20.39 2.96 0.09
N PHE A 50 -20.82 3.09 -1.18
CA PHE A 50 -19.95 2.90 -2.34
C PHE A 50 -18.81 3.92 -2.38
N MET A 51 -19.10 5.19 -2.07
CA MET A 51 -18.08 6.22 -1.94
C MET A 51 -17.09 5.89 -0.81
N ALA A 52 -17.58 5.46 0.35
CA ALA A 52 -16.75 5.08 1.49
C ALA A 52 -15.81 3.91 1.14
N PHE A 53 -16.33 2.86 0.49
CA PHE A 53 -15.49 1.75 0.03
C PHE A 53 -14.44 2.18 -0.99
N THR A 54 -14.82 3.06 -1.93
CA THR A 54 -13.90 3.56 -2.95
C THR A 54 -12.77 4.39 -2.32
N VAL A 55 -13.08 5.26 -1.36
CA VAL A 55 -12.09 6.05 -0.60
C VAL A 55 -11.19 5.13 0.21
N GLN A 56 -11.74 4.14 0.91
CA GLN A 56 -10.97 3.19 1.70
C GLN A 56 -9.99 2.40 0.83
N GLN A 57 -10.42 1.90 -0.33
CA GLN A 57 -9.53 1.23 -1.27
C GLN A 57 -8.42 2.16 -1.78
N LEU A 58 -8.74 3.43 -2.05
CA LEU A 58 -7.75 4.42 -2.48
C LEU A 58 -6.67 4.65 -1.42
N ILE A 59 -7.04 4.73 -0.14
CA ILE A 59 -6.10 4.86 0.99
C ILE A 59 -5.16 3.65 1.06
N VAL A 60 -5.70 2.44 0.96
CA VAL A 60 -4.88 1.21 0.97
C VAL A 60 -3.91 1.19 -0.21
N LYS A 61 -4.35 1.62 -1.40
CA LYS A 61 -3.48 1.70 -2.58
C LYS A 61 -2.40 2.77 -2.45
N MET A 62 -2.68 3.91 -1.84
CA MET A 62 -1.68 4.93 -1.51
C MET A 62 -0.62 4.35 -0.55
N ALA A 63 -1.04 3.61 0.47
CA ALA A 63 -0.12 2.93 1.38
C ALA A 63 0.74 1.88 0.64
N LEU A 64 0.13 1.10 -0.26
CA LEU A 64 0.85 0.14 -1.11
C LEU A 64 1.83 0.81 -2.09
N GLN A 65 1.55 2.03 -2.54
CA GLN A 65 2.51 2.78 -3.35
C GLN A 65 3.79 3.04 -2.56
N VAL A 66 3.67 3.45 -1.30
CA VAL A 66 4.83 3.70 -0.44
C VAL A 66 5.53 2.38 -0.09
N GLU A 67 4.79 1.37 0.35
CA GLU A 67 5.34 0.13 0.90
C GLU A 67 4.80 -1.13 0.21
N ILE A 68 5.15 -1.27 -1.07
CA ILE A 68 4.59 -2.34 -1.92
C ILE A 68 5.00 -3.76 -1.50
N LYS A 69 6.09 -3.89 -0.75
CA LYS A 69 6.59 -5.17 -0.22
C LYS A 69 5.83 -5.63 1.02
N SER A 70 5.00 -4.77 1.63
CA SER A 70 4.25 -5.11 2.83
C SER A 70 3.18 -6.16 2.53
N ARG A 71 3.35 -7.36 3.09
CA ARG A 71 2.39 -8.47 2.89
C ARG A 71 1.03 -8.16 3.48
N THR A 72 1.01 -7.52 4.64
CA THR A 72 -0.22 -7.13 5.32
C THR A 72 -1.03 -6.17 4.45
N LEU A 73 -0.38 -5.16 3.86
CA LEU A 73 -1.06 -4.23 2.96
C LEU A 73 -1.56 -4.92 1.68
N ASN A 74 -0.78 -5.83 1.09
CA ASN A 74 -1.20 -6.59 -0.08
C ASN A 74 -2.40 -7.50 0.23
N PHE A 75 -2.40 -8.16 1.38
CA PHE A 75 -3.51 -8.98 1.85
C PHE A 75 -4.76 -8.14 2.09
N ILE A 76 -4.63 -7.01 2.79
CA ILE A 76 -5.74 -6.07 3.02
C ILE A 76 -6.30 -5.56 1.69
N HIS A 77 -5.43 -5.21 0.75
CA HIS A 77 -5.85 -4.78 -0.59
C HIS A 77 -6.65 -5.86 -1.31
N ALA A 78 -6.12 -7.09 -1.38
CA ALA A 78 -6.81 -8.21 -2.02
C ALA A 78 -8.15 -8.53 -1.34
N ALA A 79 -8.20 -8.53 -0.01
CA ALA A 79 -9.42 -8.75 0.75
C ALA A 79 -10.49 -7.70 0.44
N PHE A 80 -10.13 -6.41 0.45
CA PHE A 80 -11.09 -5.34 0.09
C PHE A 80 -11.51 -5.40 -1.38
N SER A 81 -10.60 -5.71 -2.30
CA SER A 81 -10.97 -5.89 -3.71
C SER A 81 -11.92 -7.07 -3.89
N LEU A 82 -11.73 -8.17 -3.17
CA LEU A 82 -12.64 -9.31 -3.21
C LEU A 82 -14.02 -8.99 -2.61
N ILE A 83 -14.06 -8.31 -1.45
CA ILE A 83 -15.33 -7.88 -0.83
C ILE A 83 -16.13 -7.01 -1.80
N VAL A 84 -15.48 -6.07 -2.49
CA VAL A 84 -16.14 -5.22 -3.49
C VAL A 84 -16.69 -6.04 -4.65
N VAL A 85 -15.93 -7.01 -5.17
CA VAL A 85 -16.40 -7.90 -6.24
C VAL A 85 -17.63 -8.69 -5.79
N VAL A 86 -17.58 -9.33 -4.62
CA VAL A 86 -18.69 -10.11 -4.08
C VAL A 86 -19.91 -9.23 -3.86
N PHE A 87 -19.74 -8.07 -3.24
CA PHE A 87 -20.82 -7.11 -3.00
C PHE A 87 -21.51 -6.73 -4.31
N PHE A 88 -20.78 -6.33 -5.34
CA PHE A 88 -21.38 -5.97 -6.63
C PHE A 88 -22.06 -7.13 -7.34
N ILE A 89 -21.52 -8.35 -7.24
CA ILE A 89 -22.17 -9.55 -7.81
C ILE A 89 -23.49 -9.81 -7.09
N LEU A 90 -23.52 -9.78 -5.76
CA LEU A 90 -24.75 -9.99 -4.97
C LEU A 90 -25.80 -8.93 -5.33
N GLU A 91 -25.40 -7.67 -5.33
CA GLU A 91 -26.29 -6.54 -5.61
C GLU A 91 -26.83 -6.54 -7.05
N THR A 92 -26.02 -6.96 -8.02
CA THR A 92 -26.41 -7.00 -9.44
C THR A 92 -27.28 -8.21 -9.77
N PHE A 93 -26.92 -9.40 -9.28
CA PHE A 93 -27.55 -10.66 -9.71
C PHE A 93 -28.57 -11.22 -8.74
N LEU A 94 -28.41 -11.02 -7.43
CA LEU A 94 -29.30 -11.61 -6.43
C LEU A 94 -30.40 -10.64 -6.01
N TYR A 95 -30.06 -9.37 -5.85
CA TYR A 95 -31.03 -8.38 -5.40
C TYR A 95 -31.63 -7.54 -6.52
N GLU A 96 -31.08 -7.63 -7.73
CA GLU A 96 -31.50 -6.88 -8.94
C GLU A 96 -31.71 -5.37 -8.73
N TYR A 97 -31.12 -4.80 -7.67
CA TYR A 97 -31.28 -3.38 -7.34
C TYR A 97 -30.63 -2.48 -8.38
N TYR A 98 -29.68 -3.01 -9.17
CA TYR A 98 -28.82 -2.24 -10.06
C TYR A 98 -29.13 -2.38 -11.54
N GLU A 99 -28.98 -1.25 -12.22
CA GLU A 99 -28.66 -1.23 -13.63
C GLU A 99 -27.14 -1.31 -13.80
N ILE A 100 -26.66 -2.24 -14.62
CA ILE A 100 -25.24 -2.45 -14.84
C ILE A 100 -24.71 -1.25 -15.65
N THR A 101 -24.07 -0.30 -14.97
CA THR A 101 -23.39 0.81 -15.65
C THR A 101 -21.97 0.42 -16.07
N ASN A 102 -21.46 1.08 -17.12
CA ASN A 102 -20.07 0.90 -17.56
C ASN A 102 -19.06 1.14 -16.42
N SER A 103 -19.33 2.10 -15.53
CA SER A 103 -18.46 2.40 -14.39
C SER A 103 -18.41 1.24 -13.38
N THR A 104 -19.55 0.58 -13.13
CA THR A 104 -19.62 -0.61 -12.28
C THR A 104 -18.85 -1.78 -12.89
N ILE A 105 -19.02 -2.05 -14.19
CA ILE A 105 -18.30 -3.12 -14.90
C ILE A 105 -16.79 -2.88 -14.82
N ILE A 106 -16.35 -1.66 -15.14
CA ILE A 106 -14.92 -1.30 -15.08
C ILE A 106 -14.40 -1.48 -13.65
N GLN A 107 -15.11 -1.02 -12.62
CA GLN A 107 -14.71 -1.20 -11.23
C GLN A 107 -14.58 -2.69 -10.87
N LEU A 108 -15.52 -3.53 -11.28
CA LEU A 108 -15.50 -4.97 -11.03
C LEU A 108 -14.29 -5.63 -11.70
N VAL A 109 -14.07 -5.35 -12.99
CA VAL A 109 -12.96 -5.91 -13.78
C VAL A 109 -11.62 -5.52 -13.17
N PHE A 110 -11.43 -4.24 -12.82
CA PHE A 110 -10.18 -3.78 -12.22
C PHE A 110 -9.94 -4.40 -10.84
N ASN A 111 -10.97 -4.55 -10.00
CA ASN A 111 -10.82 -5.22 -8.71
C ASN A 111 -10.52 -6.72 -8.87
N LEU A 112 -11.15 -7.40 -9.84
CA LEU A 112 -10.88 -8.80 -10.13
C LEU A 112 -9.44 -9.00 -10.60
N ILE A 113 -8.97 -8.16 -11.52
CA ILE A 113 -7.57 -8.19 -11.97
C ILE A 113 -6.63 -7.92 -10.79
N SER A 114 -6.93 -6.95 -9.92
CA SER A 114 -6.11 -6.69 -8.73
C SER A 114 -6.00 -7.92 -7.82
N VAL A 115 -7.10 -8.63 -7.57
CA VAL A 115 -7.07 -9.88 -6.77
C VAL A 115 -6.19 -10.93 -7.44
N ILE A 116 -6.36 -11.16 -8.74
CA ILE A 116 -5.56 -12.12 -9.51
C ILE A 116 -4.09 -11.72 -9.49
N PHE A 117 -3.79 -10.44 -9.71
CA PHE A 117 -2.42 -9.94 -9.81
C PHE A 117 -1.71 -10.00 -8.45
N THR A 118 -2.40 -9.68 -7.35
CA THR A 118 -1.88 -9.88 -6.00
C THR A 118 -1.64 -11.37 -5.70
N ALA A 119 -2.54 -12.27 -6.10
CA ALA A 119 -2.36 -13.71 -5.92
C ALA A 119 -1.14 -14.25 -6.69
N VAL A 120 -0.96 -13.85 -7.95
CA VAL A 120 0.20 -14.22 -8.78
C VAL A 120 1.51 -13.65 -8.22
N MET A 121 1.47 -12.44 -7.64
CA MET A 121 2.64 -11.80 -7.05
C MET A 121 2.95 -12.30 -5.62
N TRP A 122 2.02 -13.00 -4.98
CA TRP A 122 2.15 -13.48 -3.60
C TRP A 122 3.43 -14.30 -3.33
N PRO A 123 3.85 -15.25 -4.19
CA PRO A 123 5.09 -15.99 -3.98
C PRO A 123 6.34 -15.08 -4.02
N LYS A 124 6.32 -14.04 -4.86
CA LYS A 124 7.42 -13.07 -4.98
C LYS A 124 7.50 -12.13 -3.77
N LEU A 125 6.35 -11.81 -3.16
CA LEU A 125 6.30 -11.12 -1.86
C LEU A 125 6.78 -12.01 -0.70
N ARG A 126 6.78 -13.35 -0.88
CA ARG A 126 7.22 -14.31 0.13
C ARG A 126 8.75 -14.46 0.19
N GLN A 127 9.44 -14.33 -0.93
CA GLN A 127 10.89 -14.52 -1.02
C GLN A 127 11.71 -13.34 -0.46
N ASP A 128 11.10 -12.15 -0.37
CA ASP A 128 11.77 -10.91 0.03
C ASP A 128 11.74 -10.62 1.54
N GLN A 129 11.36 -11.59 2.37
CA GLN A 129 11.77 -11.53 3.78
C GLN A 129 13.18 -12.13 3.83
N PRO A 130 14.26 -11.32 3.90
CA PRO A 130 15.39 -11.82 4.66
C PRO A 130 14.78 -12.24 5.99
N HIS A 131 15.03 -13.49 6.38
CA HIS A 131 14.83 -13.94 7.75
C HIS A 131 15.15 -12.76 8.64
N THR A 132 14.16 -12.37 9.44
CA THR A 132 14.26 -11.49 10.59
C THR A 132 15.73 -11.24 10.84
N GLU A 133 16.26 -10.10 10.35
CA GLU A 133 17.53 -9.62 10.85
C GLU A 133 17.23 -9.41 12.33
N GLU A 134 17.50 -10.49 13.07
CA GLU A 134 17.92 -10.51 14.44
C GLU A 134 18.52 -9.15 14.68
N HIS A 135 18.00 -8.41 15.66
CA HIS A 135 18.60 -7.18 16.15
C HIS A 135 20.07 -7.48 16.48
N ARG A 136 20.93 -7.51 15.46
CA ARG A 136 22.36 -7.48 15.59
C ARG A 136 22.55 -6.07 16.09
N PRO A 137 22.97 -5.90 17.36
CA PRO A 137 23.30 -4.58 17.83
C PRO A 137 24.30 -4.06 16.81
N ARG A 138 24.00 -2.91 16.19
CA ARG A 138 24.93 -2.16 15.36
C ARG A 138 26.27 -2.25 16.08
N LYS A 139 27.20 -3.07 15.58
CA LYS A 139 28.56 -3.08 16.09
C LYS A 139 29.02 -1.67 15.80
N LEU A 140 29.11 -0.86 16.85
CA LEU A 140 29.69 0.46 16.85
C LEU A 140 31.13 0.30 16.37
N ILE A 141 31.34 0.35 15.06
CA ILE A 141 32.67 0.38 14.43
C ILE A 141 33.45 1.62 14.93
N ALA A 142 32.78 2.59 15.53
CA ALA A 142 33.40 3.70 16.23
C ALA A 142 34.26 3.29 17.44
N LYS A 143 33.93 2.22 18.19
CA LYS A 143 34.71 1.85 19.39
C LYS A 143 36.05 1.24 19.02
N HIS A 144 36.10 0.44 17.96
CA HIS A 144 37.38 -0.14 17.52
C HIS A 144 38.28 0.90 16.84
N PHE A 145 37.74 1.89 16.15
CA PHE A 145 38.55 3.01 15.62
C PHE A 145 39.12 3.93 16.73
N MET A 146 38.42 4.10 17.85
CA MET A 146 38.97 4.83 19.00
C MET A 146 40.03 4.01 19.76
N GLU A 147 39.87 2.68 19.86
CA GLU A 147 40.86 1.83 20.52
C GLU A 147 42.20 1.75 19.75
N THR A 148 42.19 1.77 18.42
CA THR A 148 43.44 1.79 17.63
C THR A 148 44.13 3.15 17.64
N GLN A 149 43.39 4.26 17.68
CA GLN A 149 44.01 5.59 17.76
C GLN A 149 44.56 5.92 19.15
N VAL A 150 43.93 5.46 20.23
CA VAL A 150 44.40 5.73 21.60
C VAL A 150 45.68 4.94 21.94
N LYS A 151 45.88 3.74 21.36
CA LYS A 151 47.11 2.96 21.56
C LYS A 151 48.33 3.50 20.79
N GLY A 152 48.12 4.21 19.68
CA GLY A 152 49.22 4.86 18.93
C GLY A 152 49.80 6.06 19.68
N LEU A 153 48.94 6.86 20.31
CA LEU A 153 49.34 8.09 21.00
C LEU A 153 50.16 7.85 22.29
N SER A 154 49.96 6.72 23.00
CA SER A 154 50.74 6.43 24.21
C SER A 154 52.17 6.01 23.91
N SER A 155 52.39 5.26 22.82
CA SER A 155 53.73 4.80 22.40
C SER A 155 54.60 5.96 21.92
N ASP A 156 54.02 6.89 21.17
CA ASP A 156 54.76 8.04 20.63
C ASP A 156 55.09 9.06 21.72
N ALA A 157 54.17 9.28 22.67
CA ALA A 157 54.41 10.16 23.82
C ALA A 157 55.51 9.62 24.76
N GLU A 158 55.63 8.29 24.91
CA GLU A 158 56.65 7.66 25.75
C GLU A 158 58.04 7.68 25.08
N ASN A 159 58.12 7.49 23.76
CA ASN A 159 59.35 7.62 22.99
C ASN A 159 59.90 9.05 22.97
N ILE A 160 59.05 10.06 22.79
CA ILE A 160 59.44 11.49 22.83
C ILE A 160 59.97 11.86 24.23
N ARG A 161 59.38 11.31 25.29
CA ARG A 161 59.81 11.56 26.68
C ARG A 161 61.17 10.91 27.01
N LEU A 162 61.50 9.79 26.38
CA LEU A 162 62.80 9.12 26.51
C LEU A 162 63.92 9.84 25.73
N GLU A 163 63.62 10.39 24.56
CA GLU A 163 64.58 11.20 23.79
C GLU A 163 64.92 12.52 24.49
N LEU A 164 63.91 13.22 25.06
CA LEU A 164 64.12 14.45 25.83
C LEU A 164 64.93 14.23 27.12
N LYS A 165 64.90 13.02 27.69
CA LYS A 165 65.74 12.65 28.85
C LYS A 165 67.19 12.36 28.48
N LYS A 166 67.50 12.03 27.22
CA LYS A 166 68.87 11.79 26.75
C LYS A 166 69.60 13.06 26.33
N GLN A 167 68.89 14.20 26.25
CA GLN A 167 69.44 15.50 25.87
C GLN A 167 69.73 16.43 27.07
N LYS A 168 69.58 15.95 28.30
CA LYS A 168 70.04 16.61 29.54
C LYS A 168 71.15 15.78 30.17
#